data_AF-A0A3B0TSJ8-F1
#
_entry.id   AF-A0A3B0TSJ8-F1
#
_cell.length_a   1.000
_cell.length_b   1.000
_cell.length_c   1.000
_cell.angle_alpha   90.00
_cell.angle_beta   90.00
_cell.angle_gamma   90.00
#
_symmetry.space_group_name_H-M   'P 1'
#
loop_
_entity.id
_entity.type
_entity.pdbx_description
1 polymer ?
#
loop_
_entity_poly.entity_id
_entity_poly.type
_entity_poly.pdbx_seq_one_letter_code
_entity_poly.pdbx_strand_id
1 'polypeptide(L)'
;KASEIKEHHWDSFFEFYQDTGARKWGQPYLNRSFFSYLSQNMPQNLLLMLASEGDDFIAGALNFVGQTSAEDNTLFGRYWGCTKNIPFLHFELCYYQAMDYAIANGIKTVEAGAQGEHKLARGYVPTTTRSIHWLQNPDLHLAVKDYLDHELKIISQNHQILDKSTPFKSPKRKQE
;
A
#
# COMPACT_ATOMS: atom_id res chain seq x y z
N LYS A 1 16.17 3.24 -7.10
CA LYS A 1 15.86 1.80 -7.31
C LYS A 1 16.75 0.94 -6.41
N ALA A 2 16.46 -0.36 -6.27
CA ALA A 2 17.17 -1.31 -5.40
C ALA A 2 18.68 -1.08 -5.19
N SER A 3 19.43 -0.94 -6.29
CA SER A 3 20.89 -0.76 -6.31
C SER A 3 21.38 0.60 -5.80
N GLU A 4 20.49 1.58 -5.68
CA GLU A 4 20.77 2.94 -5.22
C GLU A 4 20.41 3.12 -3.75
N ILE A 5 19.69 2.17 -3.15
CA ILE A 5 19.31 2.22 -1.73
C ILE A 5 20.52 1.82 -0.89
N LYS A 6 21.01 2.75 -0.08
CA LYS A 6 22.17 2.62 0.80
C LYS A 6 21.72 2.69 2.26
N GLU A 7 22.56 2.25 3.19
CA GLU A 7 22.22 2.22 4.62
C GLU A 7 21.80 3.59 5.18
N HIS A 8 22.42 4.70 4.74
CA HIS A 8 22.01 6.02 5.20
C HIS A 8 20.58 6.40 4.77
N HIS A 9 20.08 5.90 3.64
CA HIS A 9 18.68 6.07 3.25
C HIS A 9 17.75 5.36 4.25
N TRP A 10 18.16 4.19 4.74
CA TRP A 10 17.41 3.46 5.76
C TRP A 10 17.50 4.09 7.14
N ASP A 11 18.62 4.74 7.47
CA ASP A 11 18.75 5.52 8.70
C ASP A 11 17.71 6.65 8.73
N SER A 12 17.66 7.47 7.67
CA SER A 12 16.63 8.52 7.55
C SER A 12 15.21 7.94 7.52
N PHE A 13 14.96 6.88 6.75
CA PHE A 13 13.63 6.28 6.69
C PHE A 13 13.16 5.70 8.03
N PHE A 14 14.08 5.14 8.82
CA PHE A 14 13.75 4.59 10.14
C PHE A 14 13.34 5.69 11.13
N GLU A 15 13.97 6.87 11.08
CA GLU A 15 13.53 8.04 11.83
C GLU A 15 12.09 8.43 11.45
N PHE A 16 11.81 8.49 10.14
CA PHE A 16 10.49 8.83 9.62
C PHE A 16 9.41 7.83 10.08
N TYR A 17 9.73 6.55 10.01
CA TYR A 17 8.86 5.45 10.44
C TYR A 17 8.53 5.53 11.93
N GLN A 18 9.55 5.75 12.78
CA GLN A 18 9.36 5.86 14.22
C GLN A 18 8.49 7.06 14.60
N ASP A 19 8.80 8.23 14.04
CA ASP A 19 8.07 9.47 14.34
C ASP A 19 6.59 9.40 13.91
N THR A 20 6.32 8.74 12.79
CA THR A 20 4.93 8.55 12.32
C THR A 20 4.17 7.54 13.16
N GLY A 21 4.83 6.45 13.57
CA GLY A 21 4.26 5.45 14.48
C GLY A 21 3.86 6.09 15.81
N ALA A 22 4.78 6.82 16.44
CA ALA A 22 4.56 7.46 17.73
C ALA A 22 3.38 8.45 17.75
N ARG A 23 3.07 9.11 16.63
CA ARG A 23 2.01 10.12 16.54
C ARG A 23 0.60 9.57 16.30
N LYS A 24 0.45 8.37 15.71
CA LYS A 24 -0.84 7.90 15.15
C LYS A 24 -1.35 6.58 15.75
N TRP A 25 -1.17 6.38 17.05
CA TRP A 25 -1.81 5.28 17.81
C TRP A 25 -1.18 3.89 17.63
N GLY A 26 0.06 3.81 17.13
CA GLY A 26 0.81 2.55 17.01
C GLY A 26 2.18 2.62 17.67
N GLN A 27 2.65 1.50 18.21
CA GLN A 27 4.06 1.37 18.60
C GLN A 27 4.85 0.92 17.36
N PRO A 28 5.93 1.61 16.99
CA PRO A 28 6.87 1.09 15.99
C PRO A 28 7.30 -0.32 16.40
N TYR A 29 7.04 -1.30 15.54
CA TYR A 29 7.31 -2.72 15.81
C TYR A 29 8.44 -3.28 14.92
N LEU A 30 8.80 -2.56 13.86
CA LEU A 30 9.98 -2.87 13.05
C LEU A 30 11.20 -2.17 13.65
N ASN A 31 12.33 -2.87 13.67
CA ASN A 31 13.61 -2.30 14.08
C ASN A 31 14.42 -1.84 12.86
N ARG A 32 15.50 -1.10 13.10
CA ARG A 32 16.37 -0.60 12.02
C ARG A 32 16.97 -1.73 11.17
N SER A 33 17.35 -2.85 11.78
CA SER A 33 17.95 -3.99 11.06
C SER A 33 17.02 -4.67 10.05
N PHE A 34 15.70 -4.59 10.26
CA PHE A 34 14.72 -5.07 9.30
C PHE A 34 14.90 -4.44 7.93
N PHE A 35 15.19 -3.14 7.86
CA PHE A 35 15.34 -2.43 6.59
C PHE A 35 16.61 -2.83 5.82
N SER A 36 17.74 -3.04 6.53
CA SER A 36 18.93 -3.63 5.90
C SER A 36 18.65 -5.04 5.37
N TYR A 37 17.90 -5.84 6.14
CA TYR A 37 17.51 -7.19 5.73
C TYR A 37 16.68 -7.18 4.44
N LEU A 38 15.79 -6.21 4.25
CA LEU A 38 15.04 -6.05 3.01
C LEU A 38 15.97 -5.85 1.80
N SER A 39 16.94 -4.93 1.90
CA SER A 39 17.91 -4.68 0.81
C SER A 39 18.75 -5.90 0.47
N GLN A 40 19.08 -6.73 1.46
CA GLN A 40 19.87 -7.94 1.26
C GLN A 40 19.08 -9.06 0.59
N ASN A 41 17.82 -9.24 0.98
CA ASN A 41 17.05 -10.45 0.62
C ASN A 41 16.05 -10.25 -0.50
N MET A 42 15.57 -9.02 -0.72
CA MET A 42 14.59 -8.72 -1.76
C MET A 42 14.85 -7.39 -2.49
N PRO A 43 16.10 -7.11 -2.90
CA PRO A 43 16.45 -5.83 -3.52
C PRO A 43 15.55 -5.51 -4.72
N GLN A 44 15.31 -6.49 -5.59
CA GLN A 44 14.54 -6.33 -6.83
C GLN A 44 13.10 -5.87 -6.61
N ASN A 45 12.56 -6.09 -5.41
CA ASN A 45 11.19 -5.77 -5.06
C ASN A 45 11.07 -4.43 -4.32
N LEU A 46 12.17 -3.70 -4.08
CA LEU A 46 12.16 -2.49 -3.27
C LEU A 46 12.07 -1.21 -4.09
N LEU A 47 11.17 -0.34 -3.64
CA LEU A 47 11.06 1.04 -4.10
C LEU A 47 10.94 1.97 -2.89
N LEU A 48 12.01 2.71 -2.63
CA LEU A 48 12.04 3.76 -1.62
C LEU A 48 11.99 5.12 -2.31
N MET A 49 11.01 5.93 -1.93
CA MET A 49 10.90 7.33 -2.35
C MET A 49 11.28 8.21 -1.17
N LEU A 50 12.16 9.17 -1.39
CA LEU A 50 12.60 10.13 -0.38
C LEU A 50 12.33 11.54 -0.91
N ALA A 51 11.79 12.41 -0.06
CA ALA A 51 11.78 13.85 -0.30
C ALA A 51 12.94 14.48 0.46
N SER A 52 13.65 15.39 -0.19
CA SER A 52 14.69 16.19 0.42
C SER A 52 14.39 17.69 0.35
N GLU A 53 14.92 18.42 1.32
CA GLU A 53 15.04 19.87 1.29
C GLU A 53 16.54 20.19 1.29
N GLY A 54 17.10 20.50 0.13
CA GLY A 54 18.55 20.50 -0.05
C GLY A 54 19.12 19.09 0.09
N ASP A 55 20.13 18.94 0.95
CA ASP A 55 20.81 17.68 1.22
C ASP A 55 20.12 16.83 2.30
N ASP A 56 19.12 17.39 3.02
CA ASP A 56 18.45 16.72 4.12
C ASP A 56 17.19 15.99 3.66
N PHE A 57 17.10 14.69 3.95
CA PHE A 57 15.85 13.94 3.76
C PHE A 57 14.84 14.32 4.85
N ILE A 58 13.61 14.63 4.44
CA ILE A 58 12.54 15.10 5.34
C ILE A 58 11.34 14.16 5.40
N ALA A 59 11.21 13.25 4.43
CA ALA A 59 10.13 12.27 4.38
C ALA A 59 10.47 11.10 3.46
N GLY A 60 9.75 10.00 3.62
CA GLY A 60 9.87 8.86 2.72
C GLY A 60 8.67 7.93 2.70
N ALA A 61 8.52 7.25 1.57
CA ALA A 61 7.53 6.20 1.34
C ALA A 61 8.23 4.91 0.89
N LEU A 62 8.00 3.82 1.61
CA LEU A 62 8.46 2.48 1.26
C LEU A 62 7.35 1.71 0.56
N ASN A 63 7.67 1.26 -0.65
CA ASN A 63 6.82 0.49 -1.53
C ASN A 63 7.51 -0.82 -1.93
N PHE A 64 6.70 -1.83 -2.24
CA PHE A 64 7.16 -3.11 -2.78
C PHE A 64 6.61 -3.33 -4.18
N VAL A 65 7.42 -3.81 -5.11
CA VAL A 65 6.97 -4.25 -6.44
C VAL A 65 7.01 -5.77 -6.45
N GLY A 66 5.86 -6.40 -6.65
CA GLY A 66 5.74 -7.86 -6.64
C GLY A 66 4.87 -8.37 -7.77
N GLN A 67 5.16 -9.59 -8.22
CA GLN A 67 4.36 -10.27 -9.23
C GLN A 67 3.04 -10.74 -8.60
N THR A 68 1.91 -10.43 -9.25
CA THR A 68 0.56 -10.80 -8.78
C THR A 68 -0.20 -11.65 -9.78
N SER A 69 0.26 -11.73 -11.02
CA SER A 69 -0.19 -12.68 -12.03
C SER A 69 1.01 -13.17 -12.85
N ALA A 70 0.80 -14.14 -13.76
CA ALA A 70 1.85 -14.59 -14.66
C ALA A 70 2.43 -13.46 -15.52
N GLU A 71 1.67 -12.40 -15.78
CA GLU A 71 2.00 -11.34 -16.74
C GLU A 71 2.15 -9.95 -16.10
N ASP A 72 1.67 -9.76 -14.86
CA ASP A 72 1.56 -8.45 -14.24
C ASP A 72 2.27 -8.34 -12.88
N ASN A 73 2.83 -7.15 -12.67
CA ASN A 73 3.32 -6.69 -11.38
C ASN A 73 2.34 -5.73 -10.73
N THR A 74 2.40 -5.65 -9.41
CA THR A 74 1.69 -4.67 -8.59
C THR A 74 2.67 -3.94 -7.69
N LEU A 75 2.46 -2.63 -7.56
CA LEU A 75 3.16 -1.78 -6.61
C LEU A 75 2.33 -1.64 -5.34
N PHE A 76 2.93 -1.99 -4.20
CA PHE A 76 2.31 -2.06 -2.90
C PHE A 76 2.90 -1.01 -1.97
N GLY A 77 2.15 0.04 -1.65
CA GLY A 77 2.51 0.97 -0.58
C GLY A 77 2.41 0.30 0.79
N ARG A 78 3.41 0.53 1.66
CA ARG A 78 3.44 -0.06 3.00
C ARG A 78 3.69 0.94 4.11
N TYR A 79 4.84 1.61 4.10
CA TYR A 79 5.22 2.49 5.20
C TYR A 79 5.48 3.89 4.68
N TRP A 80 5.04 4.87 5.47
CA TRP A 80 5.23 6.29 5.24
C TRP A 80 5.77 6.92 6.51
N GLY A 81 6.61 7.92 6.36
CA GLY A 81 6.78 8.90 7.42
C GLY A 81 7.45 10.20 7.00
N CYS A 82 7.48 11.13 7.93
CA CYS A 82 8.20 12.39 7.78
C CYS A 82 8.65 12.95 9.12
N THR A 83 9.75 13.70 9.14
CA THR A 83 10.20 14.54 10.26
C THR A 83 9.68 15.97 10.15
N LYS A 84 9.30 16.40 8.93
CA LYS A 84 8.71 17.72 8.67
C LYS A 84 7.26 17.59 8.20
N ASN A 85 6.35 18.33 8.84
CA ASN A 85 4.96 18.38 8.40
C ASN A 85 4.79 19.40 7.27
N ILE A 86 4.76 18.93 6.04
CA ILE A 86 4.51 19.75 4.85
C ILE A 86 3.13 19.39 4.29
N PRO A 87 2.26 20.39 4.03
CA PRO A 87 0.96 20.14 3.42
C PRO A 87 1.09 19.31 2.14
N PHE A 88 0.23 18.29 2.03
CA PHE A 88 0.13 17.40 0.87
C PHE A 88 1.35 16.52 0.56
N LEU A 89 2.45 16.56 1.32
CA LEU A 89 3.64 15.74 1.04
C LEU A 89 3.37 14.22 1.12
N HIS A 90 2.49 13.80 2.02
CA HIS A 90 1.99 12.41 2.05
C HIS A 90 1.27 12.04 0.76
N PHE A 91 0.49 12.96 0.18
CA PHE A 91 -0.22 12.70 -1.06
C PHE A 91 0.75 12.52 -2.23
N GLU A 92 1.71 13.43 -2.32
CA GLU A 92 2.76 13.41 -3.34
C GLU A 92 3.52 12.08 -3.33
N LEU A 93 4.10 11.71 -2.19
CA LEU A 93 4.97 10.54 -2.12
C LEU A 93 4.22 9.20 -2.08
N CYS A 94 3.06 9.11 -1.41
CA CYS A 94 2.35 7.83 -1.26
C CYS A 94 1.40 7.50 -2.41
N TYR A 95 1.06 8.47 -3.26
CA TYR A 95 0.10 8.29 -4.34
C TYR A 95 0.67 8.72 -5.68
N TYR A 96 0.96 10.01 -5.88
CA TYR A 96 1.31 10.51 -7.20
C TYR A 96 2.65 9.96 -7.70
N GLN A 97 3.71 10.05 -6.88
CA GLN A 97 5.00 9.46 -7.24
C GLN A 97 4.92 7.93 -7.43
N ALA A 98 4.11 7.25 -6.63
CA ALA A 98 3.88 5.81 -6.77
C ALA A 98 3.16 5.45 -8.09
N MET A 99 2.16 6.25 -8.49
CA MET A 99 1.46 6.11 -9.76
C MET A 99 2.37 6.42 -10.94
N ASP A 100 3.14 7.51 -10.87
CA ASP A 100 4.08 7.90 -11.92
C ASP A 100 5.14 6.82 -12.15
N TYR A 101 5.70 6.27 -11.05
CA TYR A 101 6.61 5.15 -11.14
C TYR A 101 5.94 3.93 -11.78
N ALA A 102 4.72 3.60 -11.38
CA ALA A 102 4.01 2.45 -11.91
C ALA A 102 3.77 2.59 -13.42
N ILE A 103 3.29 3.75 -13.88
CA ILE A 103 3.08 4.06 -15.29
C ILE A 103 4.41 3.96 -16.07
N ALA A 104 5.46 4.58 -15.57
CA ALA A 104 6.78 4.59 -16.24
C ALA A 104 7.42 3.21 -16.36
N ASN A 105 7.06 2.26 -15.48
CA ASN A 105 7.60 0.90 -15.47
C ASN A 105 6.57 -0.16 -15.93
N GLY A 106 5.43 0.25 -16.52
CA GLY A 106 4.41 -0.65 -17.04
C GLY A 106 3.69 -1.50 -15.98
N ILE A 107 3.72 -1.07 -14.71
CA ILE A 107 3.03 -1.73 -13.60
C ILE A 107 1.57 -1.32 -13.64
N LYS A 108 0.67 -2.28 -13.86
CA LYS A 108 -0.75 -2.01 -14.10
C LYS A 108 -1.56 -1.70 -12.84
N THR A 109 -1.03 -2.01 -11.66
CA THR A 109 -1.78 -1.90 -10.41
C THR A 109 -0.93 -1.25 -9.33
N VAL A 110 -1.52 -0.27 -8.65
CA VAL A 110 -0.98 0.35 -7.44
C VAL A 110 -1.96 0.09 -6.31
N GLU A 111 -1.49 -0.48 -5.22
CA GLU A 111 -2.25 -0.69 -3.98
C GLU A 111 -1.71 0.27 -2.91
N ALA A 112 -2.52 1.24 -2.50
CA ALA A 112 -2.16 2.21 -1.45
C ALA A 112 -2.37 1.66 -0.02
N GLY A 113 -2.27 0.35 0.18
CA GLY A 113 -2.48 -0.33 1.46
C GLY A 113 -3.93 -0.39 1.93
N ALA A 114 -4.15 -0.84 3.17
CA ALA A 114 -5.47 -1.01 3.78
C ALA A 114 -6.16 0.34 4.10
N GLN A 115 -7.48 0.30 4.34
CA GLN A 115 -8.40 1.37 4.77
C GLN A 115 -9.13 2.18 3.69
N GLY A 116 -10.41 2.47 4.00
CA GLY A 116 -11.07 3.77 3.82
C GLY A 116 -11.66 4.11 2.45
N GLU A 117 -12.97 4.40 2.43
CA GLU A 117 -13.71 4.93 1.28
C GLU A 117 -13.10 6.24 0.72
N HIS A 118 -12.41 7.00 1.58
CA HIS A 118 -11.72 8.24 1.21
C HIS A 118 -10.64 8.09 0.13
N LYS A 119 -10.16 6.87 -0.15
CA LYS A 119 -9.20 6.61 -1.23
C LYS A 119 -9.82 6.72 -2.62
N LEU A 120 -11.15 6.66 -2.72
CA LEU A 120 -11.87 6.88 -3.97
C LEU A 120 -11.59 8.28 -4.53
N ALA A 121 -11.66 9.30 -3.68
CA ALA A 121 -11.32 10.68 -4.05
C ALA A 121 -9.83 10.87 -4.40
N ARG A 122 -8.98 9.89 -4.07
CA ARG A 122 -7.53 9.87 -4.38
C ARG A 122 -7.20 9.04 -5.63
N GLY A 123 -8.21 8.57 -6.36
CA GLY A 123 -8.04 7.84 -7.62
C GLY A 123 -7.98 6.32 -7.48
N TYR A 124 -8.23 5.73 -6.30
CA TYR A 124 -8.28 4.28 -6.13
C TYR A 124 -9.70 3.77 -6.31
N VAL A 125 -9.85 2.79 -7.20
CA VAL A 125 -11.12 2.11 -7.41
C VAL A 125 -11.32 1.02 -6.34
N PRO A 126 -12.57 0.77 -5.89
CA PRO A 126 -12.84 -0.36 -5.03
C PRO A 126 -12.47 -1.66 -5.75
N THR A 127 -11.74 -2.53 -5.07
CA THR A 127 -11.34 -3.83 -5.61
C THR A 127 -11.54 -4.89 -4.55
N THR A 128 -12.21 -5.98 -4.91
CA THR A 128 -12.42 -7.11 -3.99
C THR A 128 -11.10 -7.86 -3.81
N THR A 129 -10.62 -7.92 -2.57
CA THR A 129 -9.50 -8.79 -2.19
C THR A 129 -10.02 -10.12 -1.65
N ARG A 130 -9.18 -11.16 -1.68
CA ARG A 130 -9.54 -12.50 -1.20
C ARG A 130 -8.49 -12.97 -0.21
N SER A 131 -8.92 -13.74 0.78
CA SER A 131 -8.06 -14.43 1.72
C SER A 131 -8.57 -15.85 1.91
N ILE A 132 -7.67 -16.77 2.23
CA ILE A 132 -7.98 -18.19 2.43
C ILE A 132 -7.54 -18.53 3.84
N HIS A 133 -8.47 -19.07 4.63
CA HIS A 133 -8.25 -19.39 6.04
C HIS A 133 -8.56 -20.85 6.27
N TRP A 134 -7.62 -21.58 6.88
CA TRP A 134 -7.86 -22.91 7.41
C TRP A 134 -8.02 -22.83 8.92
N LEU A 135 -9.13 -23.36 9.42
CA LEU A 135 -9.47 -23.35 10.83
C LEU A 135 -9.64 -24.80 11.28
N GLN A 136 -8.72 -25.25 12.14
CA GLN A 136 -8.71 -26.65 12.60
C GLN A 136 -9.92 -26.97 13.49
N ASN A 137 -10.31 -26.04 14.36
CA ASN A 137 -11.44 -26.23 15.26
C ASN A 137 -12.76 -26.05 14.49
N PRO A 138 -13.63 -27.07 14.42
CA PRO A 138 -14.89 -27.01 13.69
C PRO A 138 -15.86 -25.93 14.19
N ASP A 139 -15.92 -25.70 15.50
CA ASP A 139 -16.82 -24.70 16.09
C ASP A 139 -16.36 -23.29 15.73
N LEU A 140 -15.05 -23.04 15.75
CA LEU A 140 -14.49 -21.77 15.29
C LEU A 140 -14.73 -21.59 13.78
N HIS A 141 -14.58 -22.65 12.99
CA HIS A 141 -14.87 -22.59 11.56
C HIS A 141 -16.32 -22.18 11.29
N LEU A 142 -17.27 -22.80 11.99
CA LEU A 142 -18.69 -22.46 11.87
C LEU A 142 -18.96 -21.01 12.29
N ALA A 143 -18.44 -20.57 13.44
CA ALA A 143 -18.63 -19.20 13.91
C ALA A 143 -18.08 -18.15 12.92
N VAL A 144 -16.90 -18.40 12.35
CA VAL A 144 -16.30 -17.51 11.33
C VAL A 144 -17.11 -17.55 10.03
N LYS A 145 -17.52 -18.74 9.57
CA LYS A 145 -18.34 -18.91 8.37
C LYS A 145 -19.66 -18.14 8.48
N ASP A 146 -20.38 -18.30 9.59
CA ASP A 146 -21.67 -17.64 9.80
C ASP A 146 -21.52 -16.11 9.74
N TYR A 147 -20.48 -15.55 10.36
CA TYR A 147 -20.18 -14.13 10.26
C TYR A 147 -19.89 -13.69 8.81
N LEU A 148 -19.05 -14.45 8.09
CA LEU A 148 -18.67 -14.15 6.71
C LEU A 148 -19.87 -14.16 5.75
N ASP A 149 -20.87 -15.03 5.96
CA ASP A 149 -22.08 -15.06 5.13
C ASP A 149 -22.90 -13.76 5.21
N HIS A 150 -22.83 -13.04 6.33
CA HIS A 150 -23.40 -11.71 6.50
C HIS A 150 -22.47 -10.62 5.96
N GLU A 151 -21.19 -10.68 6.31
CA GLU A 151 -20.19 -9.67 5.92
C GLU A 151 -20.03 -9.58 4.39
N LEU A 152 -20.01 -10.71 3.68
CA LEU A 152 -19.88 -10.76 2.22
C LEU A 152 -21.00 -10.00 1.50
N LYS A 153 -22.22 -10.03 2.04
CA LYS A 153 -23.36 -9.27 1.48
C LYS A 153 -23.12 -7.76 1.63
N ILE A 154 -22.65 -7.34 2.81
CA ILE A 154 -22.36 -5.94 3.11
C ILE A 154 -21.20 -5.43 2.25
N ILE A 155 -20.10 -6.20 2.17
CA ILE A 155 -18.93 -5.85 1.33
C ILE A 155 -19.35 -5.74 -0.14
N SER A 156 -20.16 -6.66 -0.65
CA SER A 156 -20.64 -6.62 -2.04
C SER A 156 -21.50 -5.39 -2.32
N GLN A 157 -22.40 -5.02 -1.40
CA GLN A 157 -23.22 -3.81 -1.52
C GLN A 157 -22.36 -2.54 -1.49
N ASN A 158 -21.43 -2.45 -0.53
CA ASN A 158 -20.52 -1.31 -0.43
C ASN A 158 -19.65 -1.17 -1.68
N HIS A 159 -19.15 -2.29 -2.23
CA HIS A 159 -18.40 -2.28 -3.48
C HIS A 159 -19.23 -1.69 -4.63
N GLN A 160 -20.50 -2.07 -4.77
CA GLN A 160 -21.37 -1.52 -5.82
C GLN A 160 -21.65 -0.02 -5.64
N ILE A 161 -21.79 0.45 -4.39
CA ILE A 161 -21.98 1.87 -4.09
C ILE A 161 -20.74 2.65 -4.49
N LEU A 162 -19.56 2.22 -4.02
CA LEU A 162 -18.29 2.89 -4.29
C LEU A 162 -17.94 2.89 -5.79
N ASP A 163 -18.22 1.79 -6.49
CA ASP A 163 -17.95 1.65 -7.93
C ASP A 163 -18.75 2.67 -8.76
N LYS A 164 -20.02 2.89 -8.40
CA LYS A 164 -20.88 3.93 -9.01
C LYS A 164 -20.41 5.35 -8.74
N SER A 165 -19.61 5.55 -7.69
CA SER A 165 -19.04 6.85 -7.32
C SER A 165 -17.66 7.08 -7.96
N THR A 166 -17.14 6.14 -8.74
CA THR A 166 -15.89 6.34 -9.49
C THR A 166 -16.09 7.36 -10.62
N PRO A 167 -15.08 8.18 -10.96
CA PRO A 167 -15.17 9.15 -12.04
C PRO A 167 -15.03 8.52 -13.45
N PHE A 168 -14.84 7.20 -13.52
CA PHE A 168 -14.63 6.47 -14.77
C PHE A 168 -15.95 6.06 -15.40
N LYS A 169 -16.03 6.13 -16.74
CA LYS A 169 -17.16 5.55 -17.47
C LYS A 169 -17.16 4.06 -17.22
N SER A 170 -18.33 3.50 -16.86
CA SER A 170 -18.49 2.06 -16.77
C SER A 170 -18.03 1.43 -18.10
N PRO A 171 -17.13 0.43 -18.07
CA PRO A 171 -16.71 -0.22 -19.29
C PRO A 171 -17.95 -0.77 -20.00
N LYS A 172 -18.10 -0.48 -21.30
CA LYS A 172 -19.15 -1.12 -22.10
C LYS A 172 -18.91 -2.62 -21.96
N ARG A 173 -19.84 -3.35 -21.32
CA ARG A 173 -19.81 -4.81 -21.33
C ARG A 173 -19.72 -5.21 -22.80
N LYS A 174 -18.66 -5.94 -23.19
CA LYS A 174 -18.72 -6.68 -24.44
C LYS A 174 -19.91 -7.63 -24.29
N GLN A 175 -20.95 -7.39 -25.08
CA GLN A 175 -21.98 -8.38 -25.32
C GLN A 175 -21.28 -9.49 -26.10
N GLU A 176 -21.06 -10.63 -25.45
CA GLU A 176 -20.94 -11.93 -26.11
C GLU A 176 -22.32 -12.59 -26.11
#